data_AF-A0ABD0P2G9-F1
#
_entry.id   AF-A0ABD0P2G9-F1
#
_cell.length_a   1.000
_cell.length_b   1.000
_cell.length_c   1.000
_cell.angle_alpha   90.00
_cell.angle_beta   90.00
_cell.angle_gamma   90.00
#
_symmetry.space_group_name_H-M   'P 1'
#
loop_
_entity.id
_entity.type
_entity.pdbx_description
1 polymer ?
#
loop_
_entity_poly.entity_id
_entity_poly.type
_entity_poly.pdbx_seq_one_letter_code
_entity_poly.pdbx_strand_id
1 'polypeptide(L)' 'VYGAAIQFYEPYPEEHLTDKQRSQLGLQANGLRPDGSMTVHTNKSICLLSHWPFFDAFRNFLTFLYRYSISGPHTLPIE' A
#
# COMPACT_ATOMS: atom_id res chain seq x y z
N VAL A 1 -2.28 -16.99 19.36
CA VAL A 1 -2.64 -16.52 18.00
C VAL A 1 -1.37 -16.06 17.32
N TYR A 2 -1.14 -16.51 16.10
CA TYR A 2 -0.02 -16.12 15.26
C TYR A 2 -0.50 -15.14 14.18
N GLY A 3 0.37 -14.21 13.79
CA GLY A 3 0.07 -13.20 12.80
C GLY A 3 1.21 -13.03 11.82
N ALA A 4 0.87 -12.71 10.58
CA ALA A 4 1.81 -12.28 9.56
C ALA A 4 1.18 -11.15 8.74
N ALA A 5 1.98 -10.19 8.32
CA ALA A 5 1.51 -9.09 7.48
C ALA A 5 2.56 -8.75 6.42
N ILE A 6 2.07 -8.32 5.26
CA ILE A 6 2.89 -7.64 4.25
C ILE A 6 2.39 -6.21 4.10
N GLN A 7 3.33 -5.27 4.17
CA GLN A 7 3.08 -3.85 4.06
C GLN A 7 3.70 -3.36 2.76
N PHE A 8 2.93 -2.60 1.99
CA PHE A 8 3.39 -2.00 0.75
C PHE A 8 2.83 -0.58 0.59
N TYR A 9 3.39 0.13 -0.38
CA TYR A 9 3.00 1.49 -0.74
C TYR A 9 2.46 1.48 -2.16
N GLU A 10 1.29 2.08 -2.35
CA GLU A 10 0.70 2.28 -3.67
C GLU A 10 0.66 3.77 -3.99
N PRO A 11 0.86 4.16 -5.27
CA PRO A 11 0.65 5.54 -5.69
C PRO A 11 -0.75 6.01 -5.31
N TYR A 12 -0.83 7.17 -4.68
CA TYR A 12 -2.09 7.78 -4.27
C TYR A 12 -2.32 9.06 -5.09
N PRO A 13 -3.45 9.18 -5.81
CA PRO A 13 -3.72 10.33 -6.65
C PRO A 13 -3.80 11.62 -5.80
N GLU A 14 -3.12 12.67 -6.23
CA GLU A 14 -3.10 13.94 -5.50
C GLU A 14 -4.47 14.62 -5.51
N GLU A 15 -5.29 14.37 -6.53
CA GLU A 15 -6.69 14.83 -6.63
C GLU A 15 -7.58 14.32 -5.50
N HIS A 16 -7.20 13.20 -4.86
CA HIS A 16 -7.94 12.65 -3.72
C HIS A 16 -7.48 13.21 -2.36
N LEU A 17 -6.40 13.99 -2.32
CA LEU A 17 -5.93 14.61 -1.08
C LEU A 17 -6.78 15.81 -0.70
N THR A 18 -7.21 15.84 0.56
CA THR A 18 -7.84 17.02 1.17
C THR A 18 -6.83 18.15 1.34
N ASP A 19 -7.29 19.39 1.39
CA ASP A 19 -6.42 20.56 1.60
C ASP A 19 -5.59 20.47 2.89
N LYS A 20 -6.18 19.87 3.94
CA LYS A 20 -5.48 19.60 5.20
C LYS A 20 -4.32 18.62 5.00
N GLN A 21 -4.54 17.52 4.28
CA GLN A 21 -3.49 16.53 3.98
C GLN A 21 -2.40 17.14 3.11
N ARG A 22 -2.77 17.94 2.09
CA ARG A 22 -1.81 18.66 1.24
C ARG A 22 -0.94 19.62 2.04
N SER A 23 -1.55 20.37 2.97
CA SER A 23 -0.83 21.25 3.88
C SER A 23 0.12 20.48 4.80
N GLN A 24 -0.33 19.38 5.41
CA GLN A 24 0.50 18.53 6.27
C GLN A 24 1.65 17.85 5.54
N LEU A 25 1.47 17.52 4.25
CA LEU A 25 2.51 16.97 3.38
C LEU A 25 3.43 18.05 2.80
N GLY A 26 3.19 19.33 3.10
CA GLY A 26 3.99 20.45 2.58
C GLY A 26 3.80 20.71 1.08
N LEU A 27 2.76 20.13 0.46
CA LEU A 27 2.50 20.21 -0.99
C LEU A 27 2.04 21.61 -1.43
N GLN A 28 1.58 22.45 -0.50
CA GLN A 28 1.06 23.80 -0.82
C GLN A 28 2.14 24.89 -0.92
N ALA A 29 3.34 24.69 -0.35
CA ALA A 29 4.25 25.81 -0.07
C ALA A 29 5.49 25.89 -0.98
N ASN A 30 5.93 24.82 -1.62
CA ASN A 30 7.10 24.83 -2.51
C ASN A 30 6.92 23.74 -3.56
N GLY A 31 6.03 24.02 -4.51
CA GLY A 31 5.82 23.18 -5.67
C GLY A 31 7.16 22.77 -6.26
N LEU A 32 7.33 21.45 -6.36
CA LEU A 32 8.37 20.79 -7.13
C LEU A 32 9.76 20.94 -6.49
N ARG A 33 10.35 19.80 -6.12
CA ARG A 33 11.81 19.65 -6.32
C ARG A 33 12.13 20.13 -7.75
N PRO A 34 13.29 20.72 -8.04
CA PRO A 34 13.60 21.25 -9.36
C PRO A 34 13.44 20.27 -10.55
N ASP A 35 13.24 18.96 -10.33
CA ASP A 35 12.88 17.97 -11.36
C ASP A 35 11.37 17.69 -11.53
N GLY A 36 10.54 18.13 -10.58
CA GLY A 36 9.09 17.97 -10.61
C GLY A 36 8.50 16.70 -10.02
N SER A 37 9.30 15.79 -9.48
CA SER A 37 8.81 14.55 -8.88
C SER A 37 8.60 14.64 -7.36
N MET A 38 7.36 14.89 -6.92
CA MET A 38 6.90 14.45 -5.59
C MET A 38 5.79 13.44 -5.83
N THR A 39 5.94 12.21 -5.34
CA THR A 39 4.95 11.15 -5.53
C THR A 39 4.32 10.79 -4.20
N VAL A 40 3.00 10.97 -4.11
CA VAL A 40 2.24 10.62 -2.92
C VAL A 40 1.91 9.14 -2.97
N HIS A 41 2.08 8.47 -1.83
CA HIS A 41 1.78 7.06 -1.70
C HIS A 41 0.86 6.83 -0.50
N THR A 42 -0.02 5.85 -0.61
CA THR A 42 -0.78 5.32 0.51
C THR A 42 -0.14 4.04 1.02
N ASN A 43 -0.17 3.86 2.33
CA ASN A 43 0.36 2.68 3.00
C ASN A 43 -0.78 1.63 3.12
N LYS A 44 -0.62 0.47 2.48
CA LYS A 44 -1.60 -0.64 2.52
C LYS A 44 -0.98 -1.94 3.01
N SER A 45 -1.72 -2.66 3.84
CA SER A 45 -1.27 -3.92 4.45
C SER A 45 -2.24 -5.06 4.18
N ILE A 46 -1.72 -6.26 3.93
CA ILE A 46 -2.49 -7.51 3.98
C ILE A 46 -2.07 -8.26 5.24
N CYS A 47 -3.03 -8.55 6.12
CA CYS A 47 -2.82 -9.19 7.41
C CYS A 47 -3.48 -10.57 7.44
N LEU A 48 -2.75 -11.55 7.97
CA LEU A 48 -3.23 -12.91 8.21
C LEU A 48 -3.13 -13.22 9.70
N LEU A 49 -4.25 -13.66 10.29
CA LEU A 49 -4.31 -14.22 11.64
C LEU A 49 -4.57 -15.73 11.56
N SER A 50 -3.87 -16.49 12.40
CA SER A 50 -4.04 -17.94 12.49
C SER A 50 -3.87 -18.46 13.91
N HIS A 51 -4.50 -19.59 14.21
CA HIS A 51 -4.25 -20.33 15.46
C HIS A 51 -2.98 -21.19 15.39
N TRP A 52 -2.44 -21.44 14.19
CA TRP A 52 -1.30 -22.33 13.96
C TRP A 52 -0.05 -21.55 13.49
N PRO A 53 1.18 -21.97 13.87
CA PRO A 53 2.42 -21.24 13.56
C PRO A 53 3.02 -21.61 12.18
N PHE A 54 2.30 -21.40 11.08
CA PHE A 54 2.78 -21.75 9.73
C PHE A 54 3.50 -20.59 9.02
N PHE A 55 4.60 -20.10 9.60
CA PHE A 55 5.26 -18.86 9.14
C PHE A 55 5.68 -18.86 7.66
N ASP A 56 6.28 -19.95 7.18
CA ASP A 56 6.68 -20.07 5.78
C ASP A 56 5.48 -20.09 4.83
N ALA A 57 4.41 -20.79 5.21
CA ALA A 57 3.17 -20.80 4.45
C ALA A 57 2.52 -19.41 4.42
N PHE A 58 2.50 -18.69 5.54
CA PHE A 58 1.99 -17.33 5.61
C PHE A 58 2.78 -16.38 4.72
N ARG A 59 4.12 -16.48 4.74
CA ARG A 59 4.99 -15.67 3.87
C ARG A 59 4.70 -15.93 2.40
N ASN A 60 4.65 -17.20 2.00
CA ASN A 60 4.38 -17.59 0.60
C ASN A 60 2.99 -17.13 0.16
N PHE A 61 1.98 -17.31 1.01
CA PHE A 61 0.61 -16.90 0.73
C PHE A 61 0.46 -15.38 0.63
N LEU A 62 0.99 -14.61 1.58
CA LEU A 62 0.96 -13.15 1.54
C LEU A 62 1.74 -12.58 0.35
N THR A 63 2.86 -13.20 -0.01
CA THR A 63 3.63 -12.81 -1.21
C THR A 63 2.83 -13.10 -2.49
N PHE A 64 2.14 -14.24 -2.55
CA PHE A 64 1.24 -14.56 -3.66
C PHE A 64 0.12 -13.52 -3.77
N LEU A 65 -0.56 -13.21 -2.67
CA LEU A 65 -1.63 -12.20 -2.64
C LEU A 65 -1.13 -10.81 -3.03
N TYR A 66 0.03 -10.38 -2.53
CA TYR A 66 0.61 -9.10 -2.91
C TYR A 66 0.93 -9.03 -4.40
N ARG A 67 1.61 -10.05 -4.95
CA ARG A 67 1.90 -10.12 -6.38
C ARG A 67 0.62 -10.10 -7.20
N TYR A 68 -0.40 -10.82 -6.76
CA TYR A 68 -1.72 -10.79 -7.38
C TYR A 68 -2.27 -9.36 -7.34
N SER A 69 -2.39 -8.72 -6.16
CA SER A 69 -2.91 -7.35 -6.00
C SER A 69 -2.32 -6.31 -6.96
N ILE A 70 -1.01 -6.40 -7.29
CA ILE A 70 -0.33 -5.40 -8.13
C ILE A 70 -0.25 -5.76 -9.62
N SER A 71 -0.70 -6.96 -10.06
CA SER A 71 -0.44 -7.48 -11.41
C SER A 71 -1.46 -7.09 -12.51
N GLY A 72 -2.47 -6.25 -12.24
CA GLY A 72 -3.42 -5.76 -13.27
C GLY A 72 -4.89 -6.19 -13.05
N PRO A 73 -5.77 -6.20 -14.06
CA PRO A 73 -7.19 -6.54 -13.87
C PRO A 73 -7.36 -8.03 -13.60
N HIS A 74 -7.75 -8.35 -12.37
CA HIS A 74 -7.98 -9.73 -11.92
C HIS A 74 -9.44 -10.10 -12.08
N THR A 75 -9.70 -11.34 -12.52
CA THR A 75 -11.05 -11.90 -12.66
C THR A 75 -11.72 -12.22 -11.33
N LEU A 76 -10.98 -12.13 -10.22
CA LEU A 76 -11.46 -12.35 -8.87
C LEU A 76 -11.39 -11.04 -8.07
N PRO A 77 -12.48 -10.63 -7.40
CA PRO A 77 -12.42 -9.49 -6.50
C PRO A 77 -11.48 -9.81 -5.33
N ILE A 78 -10.54 -8.90 -5.10
CA ILE A 78 -9.59 -8.95 -3.97
C ILE A 78 -10.06 -8.01 -2.84
N GLU A 79 -11.32 -7.56 -2.91
CA GLU A 79 -12.02 -6.72 -1.93
C GLU A 79 -13.39 -7.32 -1.60
#